data_AF-A0A957N7K2-F1
#
_entry.id   AF-A0A957N7K2-F1
#
_cell.length_a   1.000
_cell.length_b   1.000
_cell.length_c   1.000
_cell.angle_alpha   90.00
_cell.angle_beta   90.00
_cell.angle_gamma   90.00
#
_symmetry.space_group_name_H-M   'P 1'
#
loop_
_entity.id
_entity.type
_entity.pdbx_description
1 polymer ?
#
loop_
_entity_poly.entity_id
_entity_poly.type
_entity_poly.pdbx_seq_one_letter_code
_entity_poly.pdbx_strand_id
1 'polypeptide(L)'
;MAAAVILFLVGLLVGSTWTARAADIVSDEVYRLDADAVVSDDLYVFAREVYIDGKVEGDLVVAAGYVEINGIVTGDVMGAAGGIVINGVVGDDARLAGSGIVITGNVADDLFAAGGGDGFSQWAGAASVGRAVVPGVRILADAVVTSDAYLAGGTGLIEGAIGRNLTAAFGTLEFGGRVDGDAELTARTLSVNDGASVGGTLTYRTPESTVVPQDTAADVVMAPWDVRTTPAAAEPNRLETSLWWLLRTVMLALGLAVVGWLWLRFWPRALARPASVMVRRPVESALWGLLLLVLAVPLSAGLILLAVLFWNWF
;
A
#
# COMPACT_ATOMS: atom_id res chain seq x y z
N MET A 1 34.50 -32.42 28.67
CA MET A 1 34.42 -31.12 27.97
C MET A 1 33.18 -31.00 27.07
N ALA A 2 32.75 -32.03 26.35
CA ALA A 2 31.59 -31.96 25.45
C ALA A 2 30.24 -31.64 26.15
N ALA A 3 30.01 -32.13 27.37
CA ALA A 3 28.77 -31.87 28.11
C ALA A 3 28.62 -30.40 28.59
N ALA A 4 29.75 -29.72 28.88
CA ALA A 4 29.75 -28.32 29.30
C ALA A 4 29.52 -27.36 28.13
N VAL A 5 29.99 -27.72 26.93
CA VAL A 5 29.76 -26.95 25.70
C VAL A 5 28.30 -27.05 25.24
N ILE A 6 27.66 -28.21 25.42
CA ILE A 6 26.24 -28.39 25.09
C ILE A 6 25.34 -27.60 26.05
N LEU A 7 25.64 -27.56 27.34
CA LEU A 7 24.90 -26.75 28.31
C LEU A 7 25.10 -25.23 28.09
N PHE A 8 26.29 -24.81 27.64
CA PHE A 8 26.56 -23.41 27.28
C PHE A 8 25.82 -22.99 25.99
N LEU A 9 25.75 -23.87 24.98
CA LEU A 9 25.03 -23.62 23.73
C LEU A 9 23.51 -23.66 23.90
N VAL A 10 22.98 -24.50 24.81
CA VAL A 10 21.56 -24.49 25.17
C VAL A 10 21.22 -23.25 26.01
N GLY A 11 22.12 -22.78 26.88
CA GLY A 11 21.96 -21.52 27.61
C GLY A 11 21.93 -20.29 26.68
N LEU A 12 22.71 -20.30 25.60
CA LEU A 12 22.73 -19.22 24.59
C LEU A 12 21.45 -19.18 23.72
N LEU A 13 20.81 -20.33 23.50
CA LEU A 13 19.54 -20.44 22.75
C LEU A 13 18.29 -20.09 23.57
N VAL A 14 18.37 -20.14 24.90
CA VAL A 14 17.28 -19.70 25.79
C VAL A 14 17.44 -18.23 26.19
N GLY A 15 18.68 -17.71 26.20
CA GLY A 15 19.01 -16.32 26.50
C GLY A 15 18.73 -15.30 25.39
N SER A 16 18.36 -15.75 24.19
CA SER A 16 18.02 -14.87 23.06
C SER A 16 16.52 -14.65 22.89
N THR A 17 15.74 -14.72 23.97
CA THR A 17 14.46 -14.00 24.05
C THR A 17 14.76 -12.54 24.38
N TRP A 18 15.54 -11.89 23.52
CA TRP A 18 15.49 -10.44 23.43
C TRP A 18 14.02 -10.11 23.23
N THR A 19 13.48 -9.31 24.14
CA THR A 19 12.10 -8.86 24.08
C THR A 19 11.82 -8.37 22.66
N ALA A 20 11.09 -9.16 21.88
CA ALA A 20 10.33 -8.60 20.78
C ALA A 20 9.36 -7.64 21.48
N ARG A 21 9.67 -6.34 21.41
CA ARG A 21 8.67 -5.33 21.73
C ARG A 21 7.56 -5.58 20.72
N ALA A 22 6.42 -6.02 21.26
CA ALA A 22 5.30 -6.43 20.44
C ALA A 22 4.81 -5.19 19.70
N ALA A 23 4.68 -5.28 18.38
CA ALA A 23 4.00 -4.28 17.58
C ALA A 23 2.58 -4.09 18.14
N ASP A 24 2.17 -2.84 18.34
CA ASP A 24 0.80 -2.50 18.74
C ASP A 24 -0.10 -2.56 17.51
N ILE A 25 -0.72 -3.72 17.27
CA ILE A 25 -1.76 -3.90 16.26
C ILE A 25 -3.09 -3.53 16.90
N VAL A 26 -3.71 -2.45 16.42
CA VAL A 26 -5.02 -2.00 16.92
C VAL A 26 -6.10 -2.23 15.87
N SER A 27 -7.17 -2.94 16.25
CA SER A 27 -8.38 -3.11 15.43
C SER A 27 -9.62 -2.64 16.18
N ASP A 28 -9.91 -1.34 16.08
CA ASP A 28 -11.11 -0.70 16.61
C ASP A 28 -11.97 -0.14 15.47
N GLU A 29 -13.22 0.22 15.75
CA GLU A 29 -14.01 0.99 14.78
C GLU A 29 -13.39 2.38 14.56
N VAL A 30 -12.91 3.02 15.61
CA VAL A 30 -12.24 4.32 15.54
C VAL A 30 -10.97 4.24 16.36
N TYR A 31 -9.82 4.43 15.72
CA TYR A 31 -8.56 4.63 16.40
C TYR A 31 -8.22 6.11 16.43
N ARG A 32 -7.78 6.61 17.59
CA ARG A 32 -7.28 7.97 17.74
C ARG A 32 -5.98 7.96 18.53
N LEU A 33 -4.93 8.51 17.94
CA LEU A 33 -3.72 8.91 18.66
C LEU A 33 -3.87 10.39 19.04
N ASP A 34 -4.16 10.65 20.31
CA ASP A 34 -4.39 12.01 20.83
C ASP A 34 -3.14 12.90 20.67
N ALA A 35 -3.36 14.22 20.63
CA ALA A 35 -2.33 15.21 20.29
C ALA A 35 -1.11 15.23 21.22
N ASP A 36 -1.27 14.84 22.48
CA ASP A 36 -0.21 14.74 23.49
C ASP A 36 0.41 13.33 23.57
N ALA A 37 -0.13 12.37 22.84
CA ALA A 37 0.38 11.01 22.81
C ALA A 37 1.56 10.88 21.83
N VAL A 38 2.52 10.03 22.22
CA VAL A 38 3.68 9.69 21.40
C VAL A 38 3.78 8.17 21.32
N VAL A 39 3.83 7.64 20.09
CA VAL A 39 4.24 6.27 19.82
C VAL A 39 5.73 6.31 19.50
N SER A 40 6.57 5.76 20.37
CA SER A 40 8.04 5.78 20.20
C SER A 40 8.58 4.65 19.31
N ASP A 41 7.78 4.19 18.34
CA ASP A 41 8.08 3.09 17.41
C ASP A 41 7.13 3.19 16.20
N ASP A 42 7.22 2.24 15.28
CA ASP A 42 6.30 2.11 14.14
C ASP A 42 4.86 1.81 14.59
N LEU A 43 3.88 2.36 13.87
CA LEU A 43 2.46 2.23 14.17
C LEU A 43 1.71 1.54 13.02
N TYR A 44 1.01 0.45 13.32
CA TYR A 44 0.21 -0.34 12.37
C TYR A 44 -1.26 -0.35 12.80
N VAL A 45 -2.12 0.33 12.04
CA VAL A 45 -3.53 0.53 12.44
C VAL A 45 -4.49 0.11 11.34
N PHE A 46 -5.47 -0.73 11.71
CA PHE A 46 -6.53 -1.21 10.84
C PHE A 46 -7.88 -0.95 11.49
N ALA A 47 -8.58 0.10 11.06
CA ALA A 47 -9.82 0.54 11.69
C ALA A 47 -10.85 1.01 10.67
N ARG A 48 -12.09 1.32 11.10
CA ARG A 48 -13.05 1.99 10.20
C ARG A 48 -12.68 3.47 10.02
N GLU A 49 -12.21 4.13 11.06
CA GLU A 49 -11.66 5.50 11.03
C GLU A 49 -10.35 5.59 11.84
N VAL A 50 -9.38 6.36 11.35
CA VAL A 50 -8.10 6.59 12.02
C VAL A 50 -7.79 8.08 12.08
N TYR A 51 -7.47 8.57 13.27
CA TYR A 51 -7.02 9.94 13.52
C TYR A 51 -5.66 9.92 14.19
N ILE A 52 -4.66 10.54 13.58
CA ILE A 52 -3.31 10.68 14.11
C ILE A 52 -3.09 12.16 14.43
N ASP A 53 -3.45 12.60 15.64
CA ASP A 53 -3.20 13.97 16.10
C ASP A 53 -1.86 14.10 16.83
N GLY A 54 -1.40 13.01 17.45
CA GLY A 54 -0.13 12.94 18.18
C GLY A 54 1.09 12.66 17.30
N LYS A 55 2.16 12.17 17.92
CA LYS A 55 3.43 11.88 17.24
C LYS A 55 3.67 10.38 17.10
N VAL A 56 4.08 9.94 15.91
CA VAL A 56 4.64 8.61 15.66
C VAL A 56 6.14 8.79 15.37
N GLU A 57 7.00 8.23 16.22
CA GLU A 57 8.46 8.28 16.10
C GLU A 57 8.99 7.07 15.30
N GLY A 58 8.42 6.86 14.12
CA GLY A 58 8.70 5.75 13.22
C GLY A 58 7.80 5.86 11.99
N ASP A 59 7.52 4.72 11.38
CA ASP A 59 6.64 4.60 10.22
C ASP A 59 5.18 4.42 10.63
N LEU A 60 4.26 4.90 9.79
CA LEU A 60 2.83 4.67 9.94
C LEU A 60 2.32 3.83 8.77
N VAL A 61 1.84 2.62 9.06
CA VAL A 61 1.09 1.79 8.12
C VAL A 61 -0.37 1.76 8.54
N VAL A 62 -1.24 2.30 7.69
CA VAL A 62 -2.64 2.50 8.02
C VAL A 62 -3.57 2.08 6.90
N ALA A 63 -4.59 1.29 7.25
CA ALA A 63 -5.69 1.01 6.34
C ALA A 63 -7.04 1.20 7.03
N ALA A 64 -7.90 2.01 6.43
CA ALA A 64 -9.20 2.34 7.03
C ALA A 64 -10.27 2.75 6.01
N GLY A 65 -11.50 2.96 6.48
CA GLY A 65 -12.50 3.67 5.68
C GLY A 65 -12.14 5.15 5.50
N TYR A 66 -11.55 5.76 6.53
CA TYR A 66 -11.09 7.14 6.53
C TYR A 66 -9.85 7.32 7.41
N VAL A 67 -8.87 8.08 6.93
CA VAL A 67 -7.62 8.41 7.64
C VAL A 67 -7.42 9.92 7.65
N GLU A 68 -7.11 10.48 8.81
CA GLU A 68 -6.74 11.89 8.99
C GLU A 68 -5.49 11.99 9.86
N ILE A 69 -4.43 12.58 9.29
CA ILE A 69 -3.12 12.75 9.92
C ILE A 69 -2.92 14.24 10.15
N ASN A 70 -3.09 14.67 11.40
CA ASN A 70 -2.91 16.06 11.85
C ASN A 70 -1.57 16.28 12.53
N GLY A 71 -1.01 15.23 13.15
CA GLY A 71 0.23 15.26 13.91
C GLY A 71 1.49 15.02 13.06
N ILE A 72 2.49 14.39 13.67
CA ILE A 72 3.80 14.19 13.04
C ILE A 72 4.08 12.68 12.95
N VAL A 73 4.38 12.21 11.75
CA VAL A 73 5.00 10.89 11.53
C VAL A 73 6.45 11.17 11.13
N THR A 74 7.42 10.70 11.90
CA THR A 74 8.83 11.05 11.65
C THR A 74 9.47 10.25 10.52
N GLY A 75 8.93 9.07 10.20
CA GLY A 75 9.34 8.26 9.05
C GLY A 75 8.30 8.29 7.93
N ASP A 76 8.05 7.12 7.36
CA ASP A 76 7.18 6.94 6.20
C ASP A 76 5.70 6.85 6.58
N VAL A 77 4.82 7.24 5.66
CA VAL A 77 3.39 6.91 5.71
C VAL A 77 3.03 5.99 4.56
N MET A 78 2.53 4.80 4.86
CA MET A 78 1.86 3.92 3.89
C MET A 78 0.36 3.82 4.24
N GLY A 79 -0.48 4.47 3.43
CA GLY A 79 -1.90 4.66 3.72
C GLY A 79 -2.82 4.13 2.61
N ALA A 80 -3.81 3.32 2.98
CA ALA A 80 -4.87 2.90 2.07
C ALA A 80 -6.26 3.15 2.67
N ALA A 81 -7.07 4.03 2.07
CA ALA A 81 -8.41 4.31 2.60
C ALA A 81 -9.43 4.81 1.58
N GLY A 82 -10.69 4.86 1.98
CA GLY A 82 -11.72 5.57 1.23
C GLY A 82 -11.37 7.04 1.03
N GLY A 83 -11.07 7.73 2.14
CA GLY A 83 -10.53 9.09 2.16
C GLY A 83 -9.26 9.17 3.01
N ILE A 84 -8.25 9.90 2.53
CA ILE A 84 -7.02 10.22 3.28
C ILE A 84 -6.87 11.74 3.32
N VAL A 85 -6.62 12.29 4.50
CA VAL A 85 -6.27 13.70 4.70
C VAL A 85 -4.96 13.80 5.45
N ILE A 86 -3.97 14.51 4.89
CA ILE A 86 -2.69 14.80 5.55
C ILE A 86 -2.59 16.31 5.76
N ASN A 87 -2.86 16.74 6.99
CA ASN A 87 -2.67 18.11 7.46
C ASN A 87 -1.33 18.31 8.16
N GLY A 88 -0.80 17.24 8.73
CA GLY A 88 0.43 17.23 9.53
C GLY A 88 1.72 17.07 8.72
N VAL A 89 2.74 16.50 9.34
CA VAL A 89 4.06 16.30 8.73
C VAL A 89 4.34 14.81 8.56
N VAL A 90 4.78 14.45 7.36
CA VAL A 90 5.44 13.17 7.06
C VAL A 90 6.93 13.46 6.92
N GLY A 91 7.73 12.84 7.78
CA GLY A 91 9.16 13.13 7.94
C GLY A 91 10.06 12.53 6.88
N ASP A 92 9.53 11.61 6.08
CA ASP A 92 10.21 11.00 4.93
C ASP A 92 9.20 10.84 3.76
N ASP A 93 8.88 9.61 3.32
CA ASP A 93 8.01 9.36 2.16
C ASP A 93 6.52 9.17 2.51
N ALA A 94 5.64 9.52 1.58
CA ALA A 94 4.21 9.19 1.66
C ALA A 94 3.76 8.33 0.47
N ARG A 95 3.19 7.16 0.74
CA ARG A 95 2.65 6.20 -0.23
C ARG A 95 1.17 5.96 0.03
N LEU A 96 0.31 6.57 -0.77
CA LEU A 96 -1.12 6.74 -0.49
C LEU A 96 -1.99 6.19 -1.61
N ALA A 97 -3.04 5.47 -1.24
CA ALA A 97 -4.05 4.95 -2.16
C ALA A 97 -5.45 5.19 -1.60
N GLY A 98 -6.34 5.80 -2.39
CA GLY A 98 -7.72 5.97 -1.94
C GLY A 98 -8.68 6.52 -2.99
N SER A 99 -9.96 6.61 -2.63
CA SER A 99 -10.95 7.26 -3.50
C SER A 99 -10.68 8.77 -3.57
N GLY A 100 -10.40 9.39 -2.42
CA GLY A 100 -9.98 10.79 -2.34
C GLY A 100 -8.80 10.98 -1.40
N ILE A 101 -7.80 11.73 -1.84
CA ILE A 101 -6.61 12.08 -1.07
C ILE A 101 -6.48 13.61 -1.07
N VAL A 102 -6.35 14.20 0.11
CA VAL A 102 -6.12 15.64 0.29
C VAL A 102 -4.86 15.85 1.12
N ILE A 103 -3.94 16.65 0.61
CA ILE A 103 -2.69 17.00 1.29
C ILE A 103 -2.64 18.52 1.42
N THR A 104 -2.50 18.98 2.65
CA THR A 104 -2.27 20.39 3.04
C THR A 104 -0.97 20.53 3.84
N GLY A 105 -0.48 19.42 4.40
CA GLY A 105 0.76 19.35 5.17
C GLY A 105 2.02 19.14 4.34
N ASN A 106 3.12 18.83 5.03
CA ASN A 106 4.45 18.65 4.43
C ASN A 106 4.81 17.16 4.31
N VAL A 107 5.36 16.78 3.15
CA VAL A 107 6.06 15.51 2.92
C VAL A 107 7.53 15.85 2.67
N ALA A 108 8.40 15.36 3.55
CA ALA A 108 9.79 15.79 3.59
C ALA A 108 10.67 15.15 2.51
N ASP A 109 10.24 14.06 1.87
CA ASP A 109 10.91 13.49 0.70
C ASP A 109 9.91 13.25 -0.45
N ASP A 110 9.64 12.00 -0.84
CA ASP A 110 8.85 11.67 -2.03
C ASP A 110 7.36 11.41 -1.71
N LEU A 111 6.49 11.77 -2.66
CA LEU A 111 5.06 11.48 -2.60
C LEU A 111 4.62 10.56 -3.74
N PHE A 112 4.02 9.43 -3.39
CA PHE A 112 3.31 8.53 -4.29
C PHE A 112 1.83 8.52 -3.92
N ALA A 113 0.95 9.02 -4.78
CA ALA A 113 -0.48 9.08 -4.49
C ALA A 113 -1.35 8.63 -5.66
N ALA A 114 -2.26 7.69 -5.39
CA ALA A 114 -3.24 7.19 -6.34
C ALA A 114 -4.67 7.43 -5.85
N GLY A 115 -5.40 8.31 -6.56
CA GLY A 115 -6.76 8.75 -6.24
C GLY A 115 -7.82 8.19 -7.20
N GLY A 116 -9.09 8.21 -6.77
CA GLY A 116 -10.25 7.89 -7.60
C GLY A 116 -10.63 8.99 -8.61
N GLY A 117 -11.84 8.90 -9.17
CA GLY A 117 -12.39 9.86 -10.14
C GLY A 117 -12.77 9.22 -11.48
N ASP A 118 -13.02 10.04 -12.49
CA ASP A 118 -13.47 9.59 -13.82
C ASP A 118 -12.44 8.66 -14.48
N GLY A 119 -12.89 7.47 -14.91
CA GLY A 119 -12.02 6.43 -15.49
C GLY A 119 -11.33 5.49 -14.49
N PHE A 120 -11.31 5.84 -13.20
CA PHE A 120 -10.81 5.00 -12.09
C PHE A 120 -11.93 4.57 -11.12
N SER A 121 -13.18 4.51 -11.61
CA SER A 121 -14.37 4.20 -10.79
C SER A 121 -14.39 2.81 -10.15
N GLN A 122 -13.54 1.89 -10.61
CA GLN A 122 -13.40 0.54 -10.01
C GLN A 122 -12.78 0.57 -8.60
N TRP A 123 -12.18 1.70 -8.18
CA TRP A 123 -11.68 1.93 -6.83
C TRP A 123 -12.62 2.77 -5.95
N ALA A 124 -13.81 3.14 -6.46
CA ALA A 124 -14.80 3.94 -5.72
C ALA A 124 -15.56 3.14 -4.62
N GLY A 125 -14.98 2.06 -4.10
CA GLY A 125 -15.67 1.03 -3.32
C GLY A 125 -15.72 1.20 -1.81
N ALA A 126 -14.98 2.14 -1.22
CA ALA A 126 -15.04 2.41 0.21
C ALA A 126 -15.40 3.87 0.47
N ALA A 127 -16.65 4.24 0.22
CA ALA A 127 -17.17 5.49 0.74
C ALA A 127 -17.05 5.45 2.28
N SER A 128 -16.27 6.37 2.85
CA SER A 128 -16.24 6.62 4.28
C SER A 128 -17.66 6.95 4.75
N VAL A 129 -18.21 6.12 5.65
CA VAL A 129 -19.57 6.26 6.16
C VAL A 129 -19.74 7.65 6.77
N GLY A 130 -20.54 8.51 6.12
CA GLY A 130 -20.94 9.82 6.67
C GLY A 130 -20.00 11.02 6.39
N ARG A 131 -18.90 10.85 5.66
CA ARG A 131 -18.03 11.98 5.22
C ARG A 131 -18.05 12.15 3.70
N ALA A 132 -18.06 13.40 3.25
CA ALA A 132 -17.89 13.73 1.84
C ALA A 132 -16.43 13.53 1.43
N VAL A 133 -16.16 12.48 0.65
CA VAL A 133 -14.86 12.27 0.01
C VAL A 133 -14.94 12.85 -1.39
N VAL A 134 -14.07 13.81 -1.69
CA VAL A 134 -13.88 14.32 -3.04
C VAL A 134 -12.95 13.35 -3.78
N PRO A 135 -13.40 12.69 -4.85
CA PRO A 135 -12.54 11.76 -5.57
C PRO A 135 -11.32 12.44 -6.17
N GLY A 136 -10.21 11.70 -6.24
CA GLY A 136 -8.95 12.16 -6.85
C GLY A 136 -7.85 12.49 -5.84
N VAL A 137 -6.79 13.12 -6.34
CA VAL A 137 -5.66 13.59 -5.54
C VAL A 137 -5.66 15.12 -5.55
N ARG A 138 -5.64 15.74 -4.38
CA ARG A 138 -5.60 17.19 -4.20
C ARG A 138 -4.41 17.59 -3.34
N ILE A 139 -3.40 18.20 -3.96
CA ILE A 139 -2.28 18.84 -3.25
C ILE A 139 -2.62 20.33 -3.19
N LEU A 140 -2.99 20.83 -2.01
CA LEU A 140 -3.45 22.21 -1.85
C LEU A 140 -2.29 23.19 -1.71
N ALA A 141 -2.56 24.48 -1.84
CA ALA A 141 -1.54 25.53 -1.91
C ALA A 141 -0.54 25.56 -0.73
N ASP A 142 -0.97 25.16 0.47
CA ASP A 142 -0.12 25.13 1.66
C ASP A 142 0.78 23.87 1.74
N ALA A 143 0.50 22.86 0.91
CA ALA A 143 1.24 21.61 0.92
C ALA A 143 2.61 21.77 0.25
N VAL A 144 3.60 21.08 0.82
CA VAL A 144 4.96 21.01 0.29
C VAL A 144 5.37 19.54 0.19
N VAL A 145 5.86 19.14 -0.98
CA VAL A 145 6.59 17.89 -1.20
C VAL A 145 8.02 18.30 -1.51
N THR A 146 8.97 17.93 -0.66
CA THR A 146 10.33 18.49 -0.75
C THR A 146 11.14 17.88 -1.91
N SER A 147 10.83 16.62 -2.30
CA SER A 147 11.51 15.92 -3.41
C SER A 147 10.54 15.67 -4.59
N ASP A 148 10.38 14.42 -5.03
CA ASP A 148 9.66 14.03 -6.24
C ASP A 148 8.21 13.65 -5.93
N ALA A 149 7.28 13.94 -6.85
CA ALA A 149 5.86 13.60 -6.71
C ALA A 149 5.37 12.76 -7.89
N TYR A 150 4.81 11.59 -7.59
CA TYR A 150 4.24 10.63 -8.53
C TYR A 150 2.75 10.46 -8.26
N LEU A 151 1.93 11.08 -9.09
CA LEU A 151 0.50 11.24 -8.84
C LEU A 151 -0.31 10.60 -9.96
N ALA A 152 -1.34 9.84 -9.59
CA ALA A 152 -2.26 9.26 -10.55
C ALA A 152 -3.70 9.26 -10.06
N GLY A 153 -4.66 9.30 -10.98
CA GLY A 153 -6.06 9.12 -10.63
C GLY A 153 -7.04 9.51 -11.71
N GLY A 154 -8.33 9.57 -11.37
CA GLY A 154 -9.33 10.10 -12.29
C GLY A 154 -9.31 11.63 -12.33
N THR A 155 -9.20 12.26 -11.17
CA THR A 155 -9.16 13.72 -10.99
C THR A 155 -7.93 14.14 -10.20
N GLY A 156 -7.26 15.20 -10.63
CA GLY A 156 -6.09 15.77 -9.97
C GLY A 156 -6.21 17.28 -9.85
N LEU A 157 -5.91 17.81 -8.65
CA LEU A 157 -5.68 19.23 -8.41
C LEU A 157 -4.31 19.38 -7.74
N ILE A 158 -3.43 20.17 -8.34
CA ILE A 158 -2.08 20.41 -7.82
C ILE A 158 -1.86 21.92 -7.71
N GLU A 159 -1.96 22.45 -6.50
CA GLU A 159 -1.75 23.86 -6.15
C GLU A 159 -0.52 24.06 -5.24
N GLY A 160 -0.07 23.00 -4.55
CA GLY A 160 1.09 23.06 -3.65
C GLY A 160 2.44 23.12 -4.35
N ALA A 161 3.50 23.10 -3.55
CA ALA A 161 4.89 23.14 -4.03
C ALA A 161 5.54 21.74 -4.06
N ILE A 162 6.28 21.46 -5.13
CA ILE A 162 7.06 20.23 -5.34
C ILE A 162 8.51 20.65 -5.58
N GLY A 163 9.43 20.22 -4.72
CA GLY A 163 10.80 20.71 -4.69
C GLY A 163 11.73 20.11 -5.74
N ARG A 164 11.33 19.01 -6.38
CA ARG A 164 12.05 18.42 -7.51
C ARG A 164 11.09 18.15 -8.67
N ASN A 165 10.87 16.90 -9.06
CA ASN A 165 10.14 16.58 -10.28
C ASN A 165 8.70 16.16 -9.99
N LEU A 166 7.81 16.47 -10.92
CA LEU A 166 6.41 16.03 -10.90
C LEU A 166 6.16 15.07 -12.06
N THR A 167 5.64 13.89 -11.77
CA THR A 167 5.00 13.01 -12.75
C THR A 167 3.54 12.83 -12.39
N ALA A 168 2.63 13.34 -13.22
CA ALA A 168 1.20 13.32 -12.97
C ALA A 168 0.44 12.64 -14.12
N ALA A 169 -0.43 11.68 -13.81
CA ALA A 169 -1.25 10.97 -14.78
C ALA A 169 -2.73 10.94 -14.36
N PHE A 170 -3.58 11.77 -14.98
CA PHE A 170 -4.98 11.91 -14.59
C PHE A 170 -5.97 11.78 -15.75
N GLY A 171 -7.24 11.53 -15.45
CA GLY A 171 -8.32 11.77 -16.40
C GLY A 171 -8.45 13.28 -16.66
N THR A 172 -8.72 14.01 -15.59
CA THR A 172 -8.81 15.49 -15.56
C THR A 172 -7.77 16.02 -14.58
N LEU A 173 -6.92 16.95 -15.03
CA LEU A 173 -5.89 17.59 -14.20
C LEU A 173 -6.05 19.11 -14.23
N GLU A 174 -6.12 19.72 -13.06
CA GLU A 174 -5.91 21.15 -12.84
C GLU A 174 -4.55 21.37 -12.17
N PHE A 175 -3.67 22.09 -12.86
CA PHE A 175 -2.31 22.38 -12.42
C PHE A 175 -2.15 23.88 -12.19
N GLY A 176 -1.90 24.27 -10.94
CA GLY A 176 -1.68 25.65 -10.51
C GLY A 176 -0.53 25.81 -9.51
N GLY A 177 0.20 24.73 -9.23
CA GLY A 177 1.26 24.70 -8.22
C GLY A 177 2.65 25.08 -8.76
N ARG A 178 3.64 24.99 -7.87
CA ARG A 178 5.04 25.23 -8.19
C ARG A 178 5.82 23.92 -8.22
N VAL A 179 6.60 23.70 -9.27
CA VAL A 179 7.54 22.58 -9.41
C VAL A 179 8.92 23.17 -9.64
N ASP A 180 9.88 22.93 -8.74
CA ASP A 180 11.22 23.52 -8.87
C ASP A 180 12.08 22.79 -9.94
N GLY A 181 11.77 21.53 -10.26
CA GLY A 181 12.40 20.71 -11.30
C GLY A 181 11.55 20.54 -12.57
N ASP A 182 11.57 19.35 -13.17
CA ASP A 182 10.81 19.02 -14.38
C ASP A 182 9.38 18.57 -14.05
N ALA A 183 8.41 18.89 -14.92
CA ALA A 183 7.02 18.48 -14.77
C ALA A 183 6.55 17.68 -15.99
N GLU A 184 6.17 16.42 -15.79
CA GLU A 184 5.58 15.54 -16.78
C GLU A 184 4.09 15.31 -16.49
N LEU A 185 3.23 15.97 -17.27
CA LEU A 185 1.78 15.95 -17.07
C LEU A 185 1.10 15.16 -18.18
N THR A 186 0.39 14.10 -17.84
CA THR A 186 -0.43 13.32 -18.77
C THR A 186 -1.88 13.37 -18.33
N ALA A 187 -2.74 14.01 -19.13
CA ALA A 187 -4.16 14.09 -18.81
C ALA A 187 -5.04 14.05 -20.06
N ARG A 188 -6.29 13.57 -19.95
CA ARG A 188 -7.25 13.69 -21.06
C ARG A 188 -7.74 15.12 -21.20
N THR A 189 -8.01 15.75 -20.07
CA THR A 189 -8.35 17.17 -19.97
C THR A 189 -7.36 17.82 -19.02
N LEU A 190 -6.58 18.77 -19.52
CA LEU A 190 -5.59 19.53 -18.76
C LEU A 190 -6.02 21.00 -18.69
N SER A 191 -5.99 21.57 -17.49
CA SER A 191 -6.09 23.01 -17.26
C SER A 191 -4.85 23.46 -16.51
N VAL A 192 -4.16 24.48 -17.04
CA VAL A 192 -3.00 25.10 -16.39
C VAL A 192 -3.39 26.51 -15.99
N ASN A 193 -3.30 26.81 -14.70
CA ASN A 193 -3.67 28.10 -14.14
C ASN A 193 -2.51 29.10 -14.27
N ASP A 194 -2.82 30.40 -14.29
CA ASP A 194 -1.82 31.48 -14.45
C ASP A 194 -0.77 31.53 -13.31
N GLY A 195 -1.04 30.91 -12.17
CA GLY A 195 -0.12 30.81 -11.03
C GLY A 195 0.84 29.62 -11.09
N ALA A 196 0.68 28.72 -12.08
CA ALA A 196 1.54 27.56 -12.22
C ALA A 196 2.98 27.97 -12.59
N SER A 197 3.97 27.33 -11.98
CA SER A 197 5.38 27.57 -12.29
C SER A 197 6.18 26.28 -12.28
N VAL A 198 7.04 26.11 -13.28
CA VAL A 198 7.94 24.97 -13.44
C VAL A 198 9.34 25.51 -13.70
N GLY A 199 10.28 25.20 -12.80
CA GLY A 199 11.67 25.66 -12.88
C GLY A 199 12.47 24.98 -13.99
N GLY A 200 12.13 23.74 -14.32
CA GLY A 200 12.70 22.96 -15.42
C GLY A 200 11.81 22.94 -16.67
N THR A 201 11.71 21.76 -17.28
CA THR A 201 10.94 21.53 -18.51
C THR A 201 9.51 21.08 -18.16
N LEU A 202 8.51 21.76 -18.73
CA LEU A 202 7.13 21.29 -18.69
C LEU A 202 6.84 20.42 -19.92
N THR A 203 6.77 19.11 -19.72
CA THR A 203 6.30 18.16 -20.74
C THR A 203 4.85 17.82 -20.47
N TYR A 204 3.95 18.06 -21.42
CA TYR A 204 2.55 17.68 -21.28
C TYR A 204 2.02 16.84 -22.44
N ARG A 205 1.09 15.94 -22.14
CA ARG A 205 0.40 15.06 -23.08
C ARG A 205 -1.10 15.13 -22.85
N THR A 206 -1.81 15.65 -23.84
CA THR A 206 -3.27 15.77 -23.84
C THR A 206 -3.81 15.57 -25.26
N PRO A 207 -4.93 14.84 -25.44
CA PRO A 207 -5.61 14.75 -26.72
C PRO A 207 -6.36 16.05 -27.07
N GLU A 208 -6.76 16.83 -26.06
CA GLU A 208 -7.51 18.08 -26.22
C GLU A 208 -6.58 19.30 -26.20
N SER A 209 -6.83 20.26 -27.09
CA SER A 209 -6.06 21.51 -27.14
C SER A 209 -6.16 22.25 -25.81
N THR A 210 -5.03 22.46 -25.15
CA THR A 210 -4.92 23.16 -23.86
C THR A 210 -4.08 24.42 -24.05
N VAL A 211 -4.51 25.53 -23.45
CA VAL A 211 -3.72 26.77 -23.40
C VAL A 211 -2.82 26.72 -22.17
N VAL A 212 -1.51 26.78 -22.39
CA VAL A 212 -0.52 26.90 -21.31
C VAL A 212 -0.07 28.37 -21.24
N PRO A 213 -0.20 29.05 -20.09
CA PRO A 213 0.30 30.42 -19.92
C PRO A 213 1.81 30.51 -20.24
N GLN A 214 2.23 31.59 -20.91
CA GLN A 214 3.62 31.75 -21.38
C GLN A 214 4.66 31.77 -20.25
N ASP A 215 4.26 32.16 -19.04
CA ASP A 215 5.13 32.26 -17.87
C ASP A 215 5.21 30.96 -17.05
N THR A 216 4.55 29.88 -17.49
CA THR A 216 4.49 28.62 -16.72
C THR A 216 5.86 27.94 -16.61
N ALA A 217 6.64 27.91 -17.69
CA ALA A 217 7.96 27.27 -17.73
C ALA A 217 8.84 27.90 -18.81
N ALA A 218 10.16 27.84 -18.65
CA ALA A 218 11.09 28.33 -19.67
C ALA A 218 11.10 27.45 -20.94
N ASP A 219 10.91 26.13 -20.77
CA ASP A 219 10.76 25.18 -21.86
C ASP A 219 9.45 24.39 -21.70
N VAL A 220 8.64 24.39 -22.76
CA VAL A 220 7.32 23.76 -22.79
C VAL A 220 7.26 22.83 -23.99
N VAL A 221 7.16 21.53 -23.72
CA VAL A 221 7.17 20.47 -24.72
C VAL A 221 5.81 19.76 -24.74
N MET A 222 5.08 19.92 -25.84
CA MET A 222 3.91 19.08 -26.10
C MET A 222 4.36 17.76 -26.72
N ALA A 223 4.30 16.68 -25.95
CA ALA A 223 4.59 15.35 -26.46
C ALA A 223 3.34 14.75 -27.13
N PRO A 224 3.50 13.92 -28.19
CA PRO A 224 2.37 13.28 -28.84
C PRO A 224 1.61 12.39 -27.84
N TRP A 225 0.28 12.37 -27.96
CA TRP A 225 -0.58 11.44 -27.25
C TRP A 225 -0.38 10.03 -27.83
N ASP A 226 0.71 9.38 -27.43
CA ASP A 226 0.99 8.01 -27.82
C ASP A 226 0.33 7.10 -26.78
N VAL A 227 -0.94 6.76 -27.02
CA VAL A 227 -1.48 5.56 -26.38
C VAL A 227 -0.57 4.46 -26.89
N ARG A 228 0.32 3.94 -26.04
CA ARG A 228 0.73 2.55 -26.21
C ARG A 228 -0.57 1.79 -26.20
N THR A 229 -1.14 1.57 -27.39
CA THR A 229 -2.07 0.49 -27.62
C THR A 229 -1.23 -0.70 -27.23
N THR A 230 -1.36 -1.15 -25.98
CA THR A 230 -1.10 -2.55 -25.69
C THR A 230 -1.89 -3.23 -26.80
N PRO A 231 -1.23 -3.85 -27.80
CA PRO A 231 -1.95 -4.39 -28.95
C PRO A 231 -3.05 -5.21 -28.33
N ALA A 232 -4.32 -4.84 -28.63
CA ALA A 232 -5.49 -5.32 -27.91
C ALA A 232 -5.24 -6.77 -27.56
N ALA A 233 -4.99 -7.06 -26.27
CA ALA A 233 -4.42 -8.33 -25.87
C ALA A 233 -5.26 -9.39 -26.57
N ALA A 234 -4.65 -10.11 -27.52
CA ALA A 234 -5.39 -11.02 -28.37
C ALA A 234 -6.24 -11.86 -27.43
N GLU A 235 -7.57 -11.85 -27.60
CA GLU A 235 -8.48 -12.46 -26.61
C GLU A 235 -7.89 -13.82 -26.24
N PRO A 236 -7.47 -14.00 -24.97
CA PRO A 236 -6.59 -15.11 -24.63
C PRO A 236 -7.33 -16.38 -25.01
N ASN A 237 -6.74 -17.14 -25.92
CA ASN A 237 -7.42 -18.22 -26.61
C ASN A 237 -8.06 -19.12 -25.55
N ARG A 238 -9.40 -19.21 -25.51
CA ARG A 238 -10.11 -19.79 -24.34
C ARG A 238 -9.65 -21.21 -24.02
N LEU A 239 -9.20 -21.93 -25.03
CA LEU A 239 -8.56 -23.24 -24.91
C LEU A 239 -7.19 -23.16 -24.23
N GLU A 240 -6.33 -22.20 -24.60
CA GLU A 240 -5.02 -22.00 -23.99
C GLU A 240 -5.14 -21.59 -22.52
N THR A 241 -6.02 -20.63 -22.20
CA THR A 241 -6.29 -20.21 -20.81
C THR A 241 -6.80 -21.37 -19.96
N SER A 242 -7.71 -22.19 -20.50
CA SER A 242 -8.24 -23.38 -19.82
C SER A 242 -7.17 -24.46 -19.65
N LEU A 243 -6.32 -24.64 -20.66
CA LEU A 243 -5.22 -25.62 -20.62
C LEU A 243 -4.15 -25.20 -19.62
N TRP A 244 -3.81 -23.91 -19.54
CA TRP A 244 -2.88 -23.36 -18.56
C TRP A 244 -3.39 -23.49 -17.14
N TRP A 245 -4.67 -23.19 -16.90
CA TRP A 245 -5.31 -23.42 -15.60
C TRP A 245 -5.28 -24.90 -15.20
N LEU A 246 -5.59 -25.80 -16.15
CA LEU A 246 -5.55 -27.24 -15.92
C LEU A 246 -4.12 -27.72 -15.61
N LEU A 247 -3.13 -27.30 -16.39
CA LEU A 247 -1.72 -27.67 -16.21
C LEU A 247 -1.19 -27.21 -14.85
N ARG A 248 -1.49 -25.96 -14.47
CA ARG A 248 -1.16 -25.42 -13.14
C ARG A 248 -1.81 -26.25 -12.03
N THR A 249 -3.08 -26.60 -12.19
CA THR A 249 -3.82 -27.40 -11.19
C THR A 249 -3.22 -28.80 -11.05
N VAL A 250 -2.87 -29.45 -12.17
CA VAL A 250 -2.22 -30.76 -12.19
C VAL A 250 -0.83 -30.69 -11.54
N MET A 251 -0.01 -29.69 -11.88
CA MET A 251 1.30 -29.52 -11.26
C MET A 251 1.21 -29.28 -9.75
N LEU A 252 0.21 -28.52 -9.30
CA LEU A 252 -0.02 -28.26 -7.88
C LEU A 252 -0.49 -29.53 -7.15
N ALA A 253 -1.38 -30.31 -7.75
CA ALA A 253 -1.79 -31.61 -7.23
C ALA A 253 -0.62 -32.60 -7.15
N LEU A 254 0.24 -32.65 -8.17
CA LEU A 254 1.45 -33.47 -8.16
C LEU A 254 2.44 -33.01 -7.08
N GLY A 255 2.63 -31.70 -6.93
CA GLY A 255 3.46 -31.12 -5.86
C GLY A 255 2.96 -31.52 -4.47
N LEU A 256 1.66 -31.37 -4.21
CA LEU A 256 1.04 -31.80 -2.96
C LEU A 256 1.15 -33.32 -2.73
N ALA A 257 1.02 -34.12 -3.79
CA ALA A 257 1.19 -35.58 -3.70
C ALA A 257 2.63 -35.97 -3.33
N VAL A 258 3.62 -35.28 -3.90
CA VAL A 258 5.04 -35.51 -3.57
C VAL A 258 5.33 -35.08 -2.13
N VAL A 259 4.83 -33.91 -1.70
CA VAL A 259 4.97 -33.45 -0.31
C VAL A 259 4.31 -34.44 0.64
N GLY A 260 3.09 -34.89 0.35
CA GLY A 260 2.37 -35.89 1.15
C GLY A 260 3.13 -37.23 1.22
N TRP A 261 3.69 -37.67 0.10
CA TRP A 261 4.50 -38.89 0.03
C TRP A 261 5.80 -38.77 0.84
N LEU A 262 6.53 -37.65 0.72
CA LEU A 262 7.72 -37.37 1.52
C LEU A 262 7.38 -37.33 3.01
N TRP A 263 6.26 -36.73 3.38
CA TRP A 263 5.83 -36.63 4.76
C TRP A 263 5.52 -38.00 5.37
N LEU A 264 4.81 -38.86 4.63
CA LEU A 264 4.56 -40.25 5.00
C LEU A 264 5.86 -41.06 5.11
N ARG A 265 6.84 -40.78 4.24
CA ARG A 265 8.11 -41.50 4.17
C ARG A 265 9.07 -41.16 5.31
N PHE A 266 9.13 -39.89 5.72
CA PHE A 266 10.10 -39.39 6.70
C PHE A 266 9.52 -39.25 8.12
N TRP A 267 8.20 -39.04 8.26
CA TRP A 267 7.52 -38.98 9.56
C TRP A 267 6.31 -39.92 9.69
N PRO A 268 6.46 -41.24 9.43
CA PRO A 268 5.35 -42.20 9.43
C PRO A 268 4.60 -42.29 10.78
N ARG A 269 5.26 -41.95 11.89
CA ARG A 269 4.67 -42.02 13.24
C ARG A 269 3.84 -40.78 13.62
N ALA A 270 3.99 -39.67 12.90
CA ALA A 270 3.23 -38.44 13.14
C ALA A 270 1.76 -38.60 12.72
N LEU A 271 1.48 -39.46 11.73
CA LEU A 271 0.13 -39.70 11.20
C LEU A 271 -0.54 -40.96 11.78
N ALA A 272 0.23 -41.95 12.24
CA ALA A 272 -0.30 -43.20 12.77
C ALA A 272 -0.95 -43.07 14.18
N ARG A 273 -0.46 -42.14 15.01
CA ARG A 273 -1.00 -41.93 16.38
C ARG A 273 -2.38 -41.25 16.37
N PRO A 274 -2.60 -40.14 15.65
CA PRO A 274 -3.91 -39.46 15.60
C PRO A 274 -5.03 -40.33 14.99
N ALA A 275 -4.72 -41.11 13.95
CA ALA A 275 -5.71 -41.97 13.29
C ALA A 275 -6.32 -43.03 14.23
N SER A 276 -5.53 -43.54 15.18
CA SER A 276 -6.01 -44.50 16.20
C SER A 276 -6.86 -43.84 17.31
N VAL A 277 -6.69 -42.53 17.54
CA VAL A 277 -7.48 -41.74 18.50
C VAL A 277 -8.82 -41.30 17.88
N MET A 278 -8.84 -40.99 16.58
CA MET A 278 -10.06 -40.67 15.82
C MET A 278 -11.12 -41.78 15.90
N VAL A 279 -10.72 -43.05 15.91
CA VAL A 279 -11.66 -44.19 16.01
C VAL A 279 -12.22 -44.35 17.44
N ARG A 280 -11.46 -43.96 18.46
CA ARG A 280 -11.84 -44.15 19.87
C ARG A 280 -12.59 -42.94 20.47
N ARG A 281 -12.32 -41.73 19.99
CA ARG A 281 -12.91 -40.47 20.47
C ARG A 281 -13.18 -39.49 19.31
N PRO A 282 -14.23 -39.74 18.52
CA PRO A 282 -14.49 -38.99 17.29
C PRO A 282 -14.80 -37.50 17.55
N VAL A 283 -15.55 -37.18 18.61
CA VAL A 283 -15.94 -35.80 18.93
C VAL A 283 -14.75 -34.96 19.41
N GLU A 284 -13.93 -35.47 20.32
CA GLU A 284 -12.72 -34.76 20.80
C GLU A 284 -11.72 -34.53 19.66
N SER A 285 -11.55 -35.52 18.78
CA SER A 285 -10.66 -35.40 17.61
C SER A 285 -11.17 -34.37 16.59
N ALA A 286 -12.49 -34.30 16.39
CA ALA A 286 -13.11 -33.29 15.53
C ALA A 286 -12.95 -31.87 16.11
N LEU A 287 -13.08 -31.70 17.43
CA LEU A 287 -12.87 -30.42 18.11
C LEU A 287 -11.42 -29.95 18.00
N TRP A 288 -10.44 -30.84 18.19
CA TRP A 288 -9.03 -30.49 18.00
C TRP A 288 -8.70 -30.19 16.53
N GLY A 289 -9.31 -30.90 15.58
CA GLY A 289 -9.19 -30.60 14.15
C GLY A 289 -9.77 -29.24 13.78
N LEU A 290 -10.95 -28.90 14.31
CA LEU A 290 -11.57 -27.59 14.14
C LEU A 290 -10.71 -26.49 14.76
N LEU A 291 -10.20 -26.71 15.99
CA LEU A 291 -9.33 -25.76 16.68
C LEU A 291 -8.04 -25.50 15.89
N LEU A 292 -7.41 -26.57 15.39
CA LEU A 292 -6.23 -26.47 14.51
C LEU A 292 -6.55 -25.73 13.21
N LEU A 293 -7.72 -25.94 12.61
CA LEU A 293 -8.10 -25.26 11.38
C LEU A 293 -8.32 -23.76 11.62
N VAL A 294 -8.99 -23.42 12.71
CA VAL A 294 -9.21 -22.02 13.14
C VAL A 294 -7.89 -21.32 13.50
N LEU A 295 -6.92 -22.03 14.07
CA LEU A 295 -5.60 -21.46 14.37
C LEU A 295 -4.65 -21.45 13.17
N ALA A 296 -4.65 -22.49 12.34
CA ALA A 296 -3.70 -22.63 11.24
C ALA A 296 -3.99 -21.67 10.10
N VAL A 297 -5.26 -21.34 9.83
CA VAL A 297 -5.64 -20.38 8.79
C VAL A 297 -5.05 -18.99 9.03
N PRO A 298 -5.24 -18.33 10.19
CA PRO A 298 -4.65 -17.02 10.45
C PRO A 298 -3.12 -17.08 10.55
N LEU A 299 -2.55 -18.17 11.09
CA LEU A 299 -1.09 -18.36 11.14
C LEU A 299 -0.49 -18.48 9.74
N SER A 300 -1.15 -19.24 8.85
CA SER A 300 -0.72 -19.38 7.46
C SER A 300 -0.90 -18.08 6.69
N ALA A 301 -2.00 -17.36 6.92
CA ALA A 301 -2.22 -16.04 6.33
C ALA A 301 -1.14 -15.04 6.77
N GLY A 302 -0.79 -15.00 8.06
CA GLY A 302 0.30 -14.19 8.58
C GLY A 302 1.66 -14.55 7.98
N LEU A 303 1.96 -15.85 7.84
CA LEU A 303 3.20 -16.31 7.21
C LEU A 303 3.27 -15.98 5.71
N ILE A 304 2.15 -16.07 4.99
CA ILE A 304 2.07 -15.66 3.59
C ILE A 304 2.24 -14.14 3.47
N LEU A 305 1.61 -13.37 4.36
CA LEU A 305 1.74 -11.92 4.39
C LEU A 305 3.19 -11.50 4.64
N LEU A 306 3.86 -12.14 5.61
CA LEU A 306 5.29 -11.96 5.86
C LEU A 306 6.13 -12.37 4.64
N ALA A 307 5.84 -13.50 4.01
CA ALA A 307 6.57 -13.93 2.82
C ALA A 307 6.42 -12.94 1.66
N VAL A 308 5.24 -12.36 1.45
CA VAL A 308 5.01 -11.30 0.45
C VAL A 308 5.75 -10.03 0.83
N LEU A 309 5.72 -9.63 2.11
CA LEU A 309 6.41 -8.44 2.62
C LEU A 309 7.93 -8.53 2.39
N PHE A 310 8.53 -9.68 2.68
CA PHE A 310 9.98 -9.89 2.59
C PHE A 310 10.48 -10.23 1.17
N TRP A 311 9.67 -10.86 0.33
CA TRP A 311 10.13 -11.41 -0.95
C TRP A 311 9.81 -10.55 -2.17
N ASN A 312 8.92 -9.54 -2.05
CA ASN A 312 8.52 -8.69 -3.17
C ASN A 312 9.48 -7.49 -3.41
N TRP A 313 10.68 -7.53 -2.83
CA TRP A 313 11.75 -6.52 -2.93
C TRP A 313 13.03 -7.07 -3.61
N PHE A 314 12.85 -7.92 -4.63
CA PHE A 314 13.81 -8.14 -5.72
C PHE A 314 13.13 -7.90 -7.06
#